data_AF-A0A8S4QJX0-F1
#
_entry.id   AF-A0A8S4QJX0-F1
#
_cell.length_a   1.000
_cell.length_b   1.000
_cell.length_c   1.000
_cell.angle_alpha   90.00
_cell.angle_beta   90.00
_cell.angle_gamma   90.00
#
_symmetry.space_group_name_H-M   'P 1'
#
loop_
_entity.id
_entity.type
_entity.pdbx_description
1 polymer ?
#
loop_
_entity_poly.entity_id
_entity_poly.type
_entity_poly.pdbx_seq_one_letter_code
_entity_poly.pdbx_strand_id
1 'polypeptide(L)'
;ESTPSRVVIVSCSAHQKGQIHKEDLNMSQKYDAMAAYNQSKLANILFARELGRRMLDYDVAVTAVDPGFTDTNLTRNLAMMKSITRFFVYPIFWPVMKKARTGAQTVVHAGLDPDLQKSKGDYFV
;
A
#
# COMPACT_ATOMS: atom_id res chain seq x y z
N GLU A 1 19.79 21.48 -7.66
CA GLU A 1 19.57 20.13 -7.10
C GLU A 1 18.28 20.12 -6.29
N SER A 2 17.60 18.97 -6.18
CA SER A 2 16.28 18.83 -5.54
C SER A 2 16.31 18.15 -4.17
N THR A 3 17.48 18.03 -3.53
CA THR A 3 17.63 17.54 -2.15
C THR A 3 17.44 18.68 -1.15
N PRO A 4 16.75 18.46 -0.01
CA PRO A 4 16.12 17.23 0.46
C PRO A 4 14.88 16.83 -0.36
N SER A 5 14.71 15.52 -0.61
CA SER A 5 13.50 14.99 -1.27
C SER A 5 12.97 13.71 -0.62
N ARG A 6 11.77 13.28 -1.03
CA ARG A 6 11.04 12.17 -0.40
C ARG A 6 10.35 11.29 -1.43
N VAL A 7 10.36 9.99 -1.17
CA VAL A 7 9.60 8.98 -1.90
C VAL A 7 8.67 8.27 -0.92
N VAL A 8 7.36 8.42 -1.14
CA VAL A 8 6.31 7.79 -0.32
C VAL A 8 5.63 6.70 -1.15
N ILE A 9 5.72 5.46 -0.68
CA ILE A 9 5.20 4.28 -1.37
C ILE A 9 3.96 3.78 -0.63
N VAL A 10 2.80 3.84 -1.28
CA VAL A 10 1.54 3.41 -0.67
C VAL A 10 1.39 1.89 -0.76
N SER A 11 1.44 1.22 0.38
CA SER A 11 1.14 -0.20 0.54
C SER A 11 -0.08 -0.39 1.48
N CYS A 12 -0.30 -1.60 1.97
CA CYS A 12 -1.23 -1.89 3.06
C CYS A 12 -0.93 -3.26 3.69
N SER A 13 -1.58 -3.57 4.82
CA SER A 13 -1.47 -4.83 5.57
C SER A 13 -1.68 -6.11 4.75
N ALA A 14 -2.31 -6.01 3.58
CA ALA A 14 -2.40 -7.11 2.60
C ALA A 14 -1.03 -7.71 2.22
N HIS A 15 0.05 -6.91 2.28
CA HIS A 15 1.40 -7.38 2.01
C HIS A 15 1.86 -8.53 2.93
N GLN A 16 1.32 -8.61 4.15
CA GLN A 16 1.66 -9.67 5.12
C GLN A 16 1.21 -11.06 4.65
N LYS A 17 0.22 -11.11 3.76
CA LYS A 17 -0.29 -12.34 3.13
C LYS A 17 0.26 -12.52 1.70
N GLY A 18 1.13 -11.63 1.24
CA GLY A 18 1.73 -11.69 -0.08
C GLY A 18 2.85 -12.71 -0.14
N GLN A 19 3.06 -13.30 -1.31
CA GLN A 19 4.22 -14.12 -1.64
C GLN A 19 4.71 -13.71 -3.01
N ILE A 20 6.03 -13.53 -3.19
CA ILE A 20 6.61 -13.21 -4.50
C ILE A 20 6.81 -14.52 -5.28
N HIS A 21 6.01 -14.71 -6.33
CA HIS A 21 6.16 -15.82 -7.27
C HIS A 21 7.14 -15.41 -8.36
N LYS A 22 8.43 -15.76 -8.23
CA LYS A 22 9.48 -15.26 -9.13
C LYS A 22 9.36 -15.84 -10.53
N GLU A 23 8.86 -17.06 -10.63
CA GLU A 23 8.73 -17.84 -11.86
C GLU A 23 7.52 -17.41 -12.70
N ASP A 24 6.50 -16.82 -12.07
CA ASP A 24 5.31 -16.26 -12.72
C ASP A 24 4.84 -14.99 -11.99
N LEU A 25 5.67 -13.94 -12.05
CA LEU A 25 5.42 -12.67 -11.34
C LEU A 25 4.09 -12.02 -11.73
N ASN A 26 3.62 -12.26 -12.96
CA ASN A 26 2.39 -11.69 -13.48
C ASN A 26 1.15 -12.58 -13.25
N MET A 27 1.30 -13.72 -12.58
CA MET A 27 0.23 -14.71 -12.36
C MET A 27 -0.49 -15.08 -13.68
N SER A 28 0.30 -15.29 -14.72
CA SER A 28 -0.15 -15.52 -16.10
C SER A 28 -0.76 -16.91 -16.27
N GLN A 29 -0.32 -17.89 -15.48
CA GLN A 29 -0.79 -19.28 -15.56
C GLN A 29 -2.13 -19.49 -14.86
N LYS A 30 -2.31 -18.89 -13.68
CA LYS A 30 -3.54 -18.96 -12.89
C LYS A 30 -3.71 -17.67 -12.11
N TYR A 31 -4.65 -16.83 -12.55
CA TYR A 31 -4.91 -15.55 -11.92
C TYR A 31 -5.84 -15.68 -10.72
N ASP A 32 -5.37 -15.25 -9.55
CA ASP A 32 -6.19 -14.99 -8.37
C ASP A 32 -6.07 -13.50 -7.99
N ALA A 33 -7.17 -12.77 -8.03
CA ALA A 33 -7.15 -11.32 -7.84
C ALA A 33 -6.65 -10.89 -6.45
N MET A 34 -6.98 -11.66 -5.41
CA MET A 34 -6.57 -11.34 -4.04
C MET A 34 -5.10 -11.69 -3.82
N ALA A 35 -4.63 -12.83 -4.31
CA ALA A 35 -3.23 -13.22 -4.25
C ALA A 35 -2.35 -12.24 -5.06
N ALA A 36 -2.79 -11.87 -6.26
CA ALA A 36 -2.11 -10.87 -7.10
C ALA A 36 -2.03 -9.51 -6.38
N TYR A 37 -3.12 -9.07 -5.76
CA TYR A 37 -3.14 -7.83 -4.99
C TYR A 37 -2.18 -7.89 -3.78
N ASN A 38 -2.23 -8.96 -2.99
CA ASN A 38 -1.32 -9.16 -1.85
C ASN A 38 0.15 -9.18 -2.29
N GLN A 39 0.46 -9.86 -3.39
CA GLN A 39 1.80 -9.87 -4.00
C GLN A 39 2.24 -8.46 -4.42
N SER A 40 1.36 -7.68 -5.06
CA SER A 40 1.67 -6.31 -5.46
C SER A 40 1.99 -5.40 -4.26
N LYS A 41 1.29 -5.59 -3.14
CA LYS A 41 1.53 -4.84 -1.90
C LYS A 41 2.80 -5.29 -1.20
N LEU A 42 3.14 -6.57 -1.25
CA LEU A 42 4.46 -7.05 -0.82
C LEU A 42 5.59 -6.48 -1.70
N ALA A 43 5.40 -6.45 -3.02
CA ALA A 43 6.38 -5.86 -3.93
C ALA A 43 6.64 -4.37 -3.61
N ASN A 44 5.60 -3.60 -3.24
CA ASN A 44 5.78 -2.22 -2.78
C ASN A 44 6.65 -2.11 -1.50
N ILE A 45 6.49 -3.02 -0.53
CA ILE A 45 7.32 -3.03 0.68
C ILE A 45 8.78 -3.39 0.35
N LEU A 46 8.98 -4.40 -0.48
CA LEU A 46 10.32 -4.81 -0.92
C LEU A 46 11.00 -3.70 -1.72
N PHE A 47 10.26 -3.02 -2.59
CA PHE A 47 10.73 -1.86 -3.34
C PHE A 47 11.13 -0.72 -2.40
N ALA A 48 10.33 -0.37 -1.40
CA ALA A 48 10.66 0.66 -0.43
C ALA A 48 11.96 0.36 0.33
N ARG A 49 12.15 -0.89 0.77
CA ARG A 49 13.36 -1.33 1.47
C ARG A 49 14.60 -1.27 0.58
N GLU A 50 14.51 -1.80 -0.64
CA GLU A 50 15.65 -1.81 -1.56
C GLU A 50 15.98 -0.39 -2.05
N LEU A 51 14.97 0.44 -2.32
CA LEU A 51 15.20 1.84 -2.67
C LEU A 51 15.82 2.59 -1.49
N GLY A 52 15.31 2.40 -0.26
CA GLY A 52 15.87 2.99 0.95
C GLY A 52 17.35 2.62 1.15
N ARG A 53 17.70 1.35 0.95
CA ARG A 53 19.09 0.86 0.98
C ARG A 53 19.97 1.54 -0.07
N ARG A 54 19.46 1.76 -1.30
CA ARG A 54 20.21 2.45 -2.37
C ARG A 54 20.35 3.95 -2.13
N MET A 55 19.47 4.54 -1.31
CA MET A 55 19.44 5.97 -1.01
C MET A 55 20.20 6.33 0.28
N LEU A 56 20.99 5.43 0.87
CA LEU A 56 21.71 5.69 2.12
C LEU A 56 22.66 6.88 2.03
N ASP A 57 23.37 7.02 0.91
CA ASP A 57 24.36 8.09 0.68
C ASP A 57 23.74 9.38 0.11
N TYR A 58 22.41 9.43 -0.01
CA TYR A 58 21.67 10.55 -0.57
C TYR A 58 20.71 11.15 0.47
N ASP A 59 20.45 12.46 0.37
CA ASP A 59 19.42 13.14 1.16
C ASP A 59 18.02 12.96 0.55
N VAL A 60 17.65 11.68 0.41
CA VAL A 60 16.34 11.21 -0.05
C VAL A 60 15.76 10.30 1.02
N ALA A 61 14.62 10.68 1.58
CA ALA A 61 13.86 9.83 2.48
C ALA A 61 12.98 8.86 1.68
N VAL A 62 12.93 7.60 2.11
CA VAL A 62 12.09 6.58 1.49
C VAL A 62 11.21 5.98 2.57
N THR A 63 9.90 5.99 2.36
CA THR A 63 8.91 5.48 3.32
C THR A 63 7.90 4.62 2.58
N ALA A 64 7.41 3.58 3.25
CA ALA A 64 6.19 2.89 2.88
C ALA A 64 5.09 3.23 3.90
N VAL A 65 3.86 3.40 3.44
CA VAL A 65 2.73 3.76 4.30
C VAL A 65 1.51 2.89 4.03
N ASP A 66 0.74 2.63 5.08
CA ASP A 66 -0.60 2.03 5.02
C ASP A 66 -1.65 3.08 5.42
N PRO A 67 -2.53 3.51 4.50
CA PRO A 67 -3.62 4.44 4.83
C PRO A 67 -4.73 3.77 5.66
N GLY A 68 -4.64 2.46 5.92
CA GLY A 68 -5.64 1.63 6.55
C GLY A 68 -6.76 1.23 5.60
N PHE A 69 -7.79 0.60 6.17
CA PHE A 69 -8.95 0.15 5.41
C PHE A 69 -9.84 1.35 5.04
N THR A 70 -9.68 1.85 3.81
CA THR A 70 -10.32 3.09 3.34
C THR A 70 -11.49 2.81 2.41
N ASP A 71 -12.60 3.53 2.61
CA ASP A 71 -13.77 3.48 1.73
C ASP A 71 -13.47 4.16 0.40
N THR A 72 -13.02 3.35 -0.55
CA THR A 72 -12.68 3.75 -1.90
C THR A 72 -13.24 2.74 -2.89
N ASN A 73 -13.22 3.12 -4.17
CA ASN A 73 -13.64 2.27 -5.27
C ASN A 73 -12.70 1.08 -5.57
N LEU A 74 -11.74 0.76 -4.68
CA LEU A 74 -10.76 -0.31 -4.86
C LEU A 74 -11.43 -1.69 -5.04
N THR A 75 -12.44 -1.98 -4.22
CA THR A 75 -13.13 -3.29 -4.22
C THR A 75 -14.28 -3.37 -5.22
N ARG A 76 -14.55 -2.31 -6.01
CA ARG A 76 -15.71 -2.24 -6.93
C ARG A 76 -15.80 -3.39 -7.92
N ASN A 77 -14.65 -3.99 -8.26
CA ASN A 77 -14.57 -5.05 -9.25
C ASN A 77 -14.65 -6.47 -8.67
N LEU A 78 -14.66 -6.62 -7.34
CA LEU A 78 -14.83 -7.93 -6.71
C LEU A 78 -16.24 -8.44 -6.97
N ALA A 79 -16.38 -9.75 -7.23
CA ALA A 79 -17.67 -10.38 -7.55
C ALA A 79 -18.74 -10.11 -6.48
N MET A 80 -18.34 -10.14 -5.19
CA MET A 80 -19.18 -9.82 -4.05
C MET A 80 -19.69 -8.37 -4.05
N MET A 81 -18.95 -7.43 -4.63
CA MET A 81 -19.33 -6.01 -4.71
C MET A 81 -20.16 -5.67 -5.95
N LYS A 82 -20.24 -6.59 -6.93
CA LYS A 82 -21.04 -6.45 -8.16
C LYS A 82 -22.43 -7.08 -8.09
N SER A 83 -22.72 -7.87 -7.06
CA SER A 83 -23.99 -8.58 -6.88
C SER A 83 -24.83 -7.97 -5.74
N ILE A 84 -26.06 -8.47 -5.56
CA ILE A 84 -26.94 -8.11 -4.45
C ILE A 84 -26.31 -8.39 -3.07
N THR A 85 -25.30 -9.27 -3.03
CA THR A 85 -24.49 -9.54 -1.84
C THR A 85 -23.81 -8.29 -1.28
N ARG A 86 -23.55 -7.25 -2.09
CA ARG A 86 -23.03 -5.96 -1.63
C ARG A 86 -23.89 -5.34 -0.52
N PHE A 87 -25.22 -5.46 -0.60
CA PHE A 87 -26.13 -4.86 0.39
C PHE A 87 -26.00 -5.52 1.77
N PHE A 88 -25.54 -6.77 1.82
CA PHE A 88 -25.29 -7.47 3.08
C PHE A 88 -23.85 -7.24 3.57
N VAL A 89 -22.90 -7.13 2.64
CA VAL A 89 -21.47 -7.03 2.95
C VAL A 89 -21.06 -5.62 3.35
N TYR A 90 -21.53 -4.60 2.64
CA TYR A 90 -21.13 -3.21 2.90
C TYR A 90 -21.46 -2.75 4.33
N PRO A 91 -22.66 -2.99 4.90
CA PRO A 91 -22.96 -2.60 6.28
C PRO A 91 -22.09 -3.28 7.34
N ILE A 92 -21.55 -4.48 7.05
CA ILE A 92 -20.65 -5.20 7.97
C ILE A 92 -19.28 -4.51 8.02
N PHE A 93 -18.77 -4.08 6.87
CA PHE A 93 -17.43 -3.48 6.76
C PHE A 93 -17.43 -1.97 6.99
N TRP A 94 -18.53 -1.28 6.69
CA TRP A 94 -18.63 0.19 6.77
C TRP A 94 -18.20 0.79 8.13
N PRO A 95 -18.54 0.23 9.30
CA PRO A 95 -18.15 0.81 10.59
C PRO A 95 -16.63 0.84 10.82
N VAL A 96 -15.88 -0.06 10.17
CA VAL A 96 -14.41 -0.15 10.31
C VAL A 96 -13.66 0.53 9.16
N MET A 97 -14.38 1.05 8.16
CA MET A 97 -13.80 1.73 7.00
C MET A 97 -13.56 3.21 7.31
N LYS A 98 -12.33 3.66 7.10
CA LYS A 98 -11.96 5.07 7.17
C LYS A 98 -12.44 5.80 5.91
N LYS A 99 -12.81 7.07 6.03
CA LYS A 99 -13.03 7.94 4.85
C LYS A 99 -11.71 8.13 4.09
N ALA A 100 -11.78 8.27 2.76
CA ALA A 100 -10.61 8.53 1.93
C ALA A 100 -9.77 9.73 2.40
N ARG A 101 -10.42 10.80 2.87
CA ARG A 101 -9.75 11.99 3.45
C ARG A 101 -8.89 11.63 4.66
N THR A 102 -9.39 10.78 5.56
CA THR A 102 -8.65 10.33 6.74
C THR A 102 -7.50 9.41 6.34
N GLY A 103 -7.72 8.51 5.38
CA GLY A 103 -6.64 7.66 4.85
C GLY A 103 -5.50 8.44 4.18
N ALA A 104 -5.82 9.56 3.52
CA ALA A 104 -4.81 10.43 2.92
C ALA A 104 -3.87 11.08 3.95
N GLN A 105 -4.28 11.20 5.22
CA GLN A 105 -3.46 11.81 6.26
C GLN A 105 -2.14 11.07 6.47
N THR A 106 -2.13 9.73 6.41
CA THR A 106 -0.87 8.95 6.54
C THR A 106 0.12 9.28 5.42
N VAL A 107 -0.37 9.46 4.19
CA VAL A 107 0.47 9.82 3.04
C VAL A 107 1.00 11.25 3.16
N VAL A 108 0.13 12.18 3.57
CA VAL A 108 0.51 13.59 3.79
C VAL A 108 1.52 13.71 4.93
N HIS A 109 1.32 12.97 6.02
CA HIS A 109 2.24 12.94 7.15
C HIS A 109 3.62 12.41 6.72
N ALA A 110 3.68 11.27 6.01
CA ALA A 110 4.94 10.79 5.43
C ALA A 110 5.59 11.78 4.44
N GLY A 111 4.78 12.53 3.70
CA GLY A 111 5.25 13.56 2.79
C GLY A 111 5.79 14.81 3.49
N LEU A 112 5.29 15.18 4.67
CA LEU A 112 5.52 16.50 5.28
C LEU A 112 6.25 16.47 6.63
N ASP A 113 6.22 15.37 7.36
CA ASP A 113 6.78 15.32 8.71
C ASP A 113 8.32 15.35 8.67
N PRO A 114 8.99 16.32 9.33
CA PRO A 114 10.45 16.38 9.43
C PRO A 114 11.08 15.14 10.06
N ASP A 115 10.40 14.47 11.00
CA ASP A 115 10.94 13.31 11.73
C ASP A 115 11.16 12.11 10.81
N LEU A 116 10.40 12.04 9.72
CA LEU A 116 10.50 10.99 8.71
C LEU A 116 11.60 11.23 7.67
N GLN A 117 12.33 12.35 7.73
CA GLN A 117 13.42 12.66 6.80
C GLN A 117 14.56 11.62 6.85
N LYS A 118 14.71 10.91 7.98
CA LYS A 118 15.73 9.88 8.16
C LYS A 118 15.27 8.48 7.72
N SER A 119 14.02 8.31 7.30
CA SER A 119 13.49 7.01 6.92
C SER A 119 14.19 6.45 5.68
N LYS A 120 14.60 5.19 5.75
CA LYS A 120 15.32 4.48 4.66
C LYS A 120 14.63 3.17 4.30
N GLY A 121 13.33 3.26 4.01
CA GLY A 121 12.47 2.13 3.63
C GLY A 121 11.60 1.60 4.77
N ASP A 122 11.41 2.39 5.83
CA ASP A 122 10.54 2.04 6.95
C ASP A 122 9.06 1.99 6.53
N TYR A 123 8.27 1.19 7.25
CA TYR A 123 6.84 1.01 6.99
C TYR A 123 6.01 1.52 8.16
N PHE A 124 5.10 2.46 7.89
CA PHE A 124 4.22 3.10 8.86
C PHE A 124 2.75 2.78 8.59
N VAL A 125 1.95 2.68 9.65
CA VAL A 125 0.52 2.33 9.63
C VAL A 125 -0.31 3.43 10.29
#